data_AF-A0A935PSX8-F1
#
_entry.id   AF-A0A935PSX8-F1
#
_cell.length_a   1.000
_cell.length_b   1.000
_cell.length_c   1.000
_cell.angle_alpha   90.00
_cell.angle_beta   90.00
_cell.angle_gamma   90.00
#
_symmetry.space_group_name_H-M   'P 1'
#
loop_
_entity.id
_entity.type
_entity.pdbx_description
1 polymer ?
#
loop_
_entity_poly.entity_id
_entity_poly.type
_entity_poly.pdbx_seq_one_letter_code
_entity_poly.pdbx_strand_id
1 'polypeptide(L)'
;MSRSRGAGGAGQPVRFGRSLAGTVIAKEWRLIVRDPRAILHTLLPLLYLAPLLIAGVRRGEGASLMAPSVVVLAGFLAGGLAWLAASGEEAPDLLSGSPVRPARLVTLKAASACLPAMAVALPFIVLEALREGGAPIVFAACLAGSIGASAYVQIAGAEPGARRDLGRGSQPGRWISLIEHLGAAGWGLACWGAIAPSAWAFAGLGIGLGAPVAAFLARPRAA
;
A
#
# COMPACT_ATOMS: atom_id res chain seq x y z
N MET A 1 59.12 34.78 7.55
CA MET A 1 58.48 33.74 8.39
C MET A 1 57.02 33.58 7.92
N SER A 2 56.80 32.81 6.85
CA SER A 2 56.37 31.40 6.85
C SER A 2 54.89 31.21 7.21
N ARG A 3 54.03 31.22 6.18
CA ARG A 3 52.63 30.78 6.25
C ARG A 3 52.60 29.25 6.28
N SER A 4 52.29 28.64 7.43
CA SER A 4 51.94 27.23 7.50
C SER A 4 50.49 27.04 7.01
N ARG A 5 50.35 26.63 5.74
CA ARG A 5 49.12 26.03 5.24
C ARG A 5 48.93 24.71 5.98
N GLY A 6 48.06 24.70 6.99
CA GLY A 6 47.55 23.47 7.58
C GLY A 6 46.91 22.65 6.48
N ALA A 7 47.48 21.47 6.22
CA ALA A 7 46.94 20.50 5.29
C ALA A 7 45.49 20.19 5.72
N GLY A 8 44.53 20.59 4.89
CA GLY A 8 43.14 20.20 5.05
C GLY A 8 43.09 18.68 4.96
N GLY A 9 42.94 18.02 6.11
CA GLY A 9 42.67 16.60 6.15
C GLY A 9 41.46 16.33 5.27
N ALA A 10 41.69 15.68 4.14
CA ALA A 10 40.64 15.23 3.25
C ALA A 10 39.75 14.29 4.07
N GLY A 11 38.63 14.83 4.57
CA GLY A 11 37.64 14.07 5.30
C GLY A 11 37.26 12.87 4.47
N GLN A 12 37.55 11.67 4.96
CA GLN A 12 37.14 10.45 4.28
C GLN A 12 35.63 10.55 4.05
N PRO A 13 35.14 10.32 2.82
CA PRO A 13 33.70 10.33 2.57
C PRO A 13 33.09 9.24 3.45
N VAL A 14 32.27 9.65 4.41
CA VAL A 14 31.58 8.76 5.33
C VAL A 14 30.68 7.85 4.49
N ARG A 15 31.14 6.62 4.26
CA ARG A 15 30.39 5.60 3.52
C ARG A 15 29.30 5.08 4.45
N PHE A 16 28.08 5.61 4.30
CA PHE A 16 26.91 5.03 4.93
C PHE A 16 26.72 3.60 4.38
N GLY A 17 27.02 2.59 5.21
CA GLY A 17 27.04 1.18 4.81
C GLY A 17 25.68 0.57 4.45
N ARG A 18 24.61 1.37 4.43
CA ARG A 18 23.24 0.93 4.14
C ARG A 18 22.54 2.00 3.32
N SER A 19 21.94 1.61 2.19
CA SER A 19 21.18 2.53 1.35
C SER A 19 20.06 3.19 2.16
N LEU A 20 19.79 4.48 1.91
CA LEU A 20 18.72 5.23 2.57
C LEU A 20 17.38 4.45 2.54
N ALA A 21 17.08 3.83 1.41
CA ALA A 21 15.91 2.98 1.22
C ALA A 21 15.86 1.81 2.20
N GLY A 22 16.96 1.06 2.35
CA GLY A 22 17.01 -0.11 3.24
C GLY A 22 16.91 0.25 4.73
N THR A 23 17.39 1.43 5.11
CA THR A 23 17.26 1.93 6.49
C THR A 23 15.84 2.42 6.78
N VAL A 24 15.22 3.13 5.83
CA VAL A 24 13.82 3.58 5.95
C VAL A 24 12.89 2.37 6.02
N ILE A 25 12.99 1.41 5.10
CA ILE A 25 12.14 0.21 5.08
C ILE A 25 12.27 -0.59 6.38
N ALA A 26 13.49 -0.83 6.85
CA ALA A 26 13.72 -1.59 8.09
C ALA A 26 13.19 -0.86 9.34
N LYS A 27 13.22 0.47 9.34
CA LYS A 27 12.64 1.29 10.42
C LYS A 27 11.12 1.21 10.40
N GLU A 28 10.50 1.44 9.24
CA GLU A 28 9.04 1.42 9.09
C GLU A 28 8.45 0.05 9.42
N TRP A 29 9.08 -1.05 8.99
CA TRP A 29 8.64 -2.41 9.33
C TRP A 29 8.61 -2.63 10.85
N ARG A 30 9.66 -2.18 11.54
CA ARG A 30 9.76 -2.29 13.00
C ARG A 30 8.69 -1.45 13.71
N LEU A 31 8.20 -0.40 13.07
CA LEU A 31 7.14 0.48 13.56
C LEU A 31 5.75 -0.15 13.34
N ILE A 32 5.51 -0.71 12.14
CA ILE A 32 4.27 -1.41 11.80
C ILE A 32 4.04 -2.59 12.77
N VAL A 33 5.07 -3.42 13.00
CA VAL A 33 4.99 -4.56 13.92
C VAL A 33 4.71 -4.14 15.38
N ARG A 34 5.04 -2.90 15.75
CA ARG A 34 4.82 -2.37 17.10
C ARG A 34 3.41 -1.82 17.34
N ASP A 35 2.61 -1.60 16.30
CA ASP A 35 1.22 -1.15 16.43
C ASP A 35 0.21 -2.21 15.95
N PRO A 36 0.00 -3.28 16.75
CA PRO A 36 -0.93 -4.34 16.40
C PRO A 36 -2.38 -3.86 16.34
N ARG A 37 -2.76 -2.74 16.96
CA ARG A 37 -4.14 -2.24 16.92
C ARG A 37 -4.51 -1.70 15.54
N ALA A 38 -3.60 -0.97 14.90
CA ALA A 38 -3.82 -0.48 13.55
C ALA A 38 -3.87 -1.64 12.52
N ILE A 39 -3.03 -2.66 12.72
CA ILE A 39 -3.09 -3.91 11.94
C ILE A 39 -4.45 -4.59 12.15
N LEU A 40 -4.88 -4.79 13.39
CA LEU A 40 -6.15 -5.49 13.68
C LEU A 40 -7.38 -4.74 13.15
N HIS A 41 -7.40 -3.41 13.17
CA HIS A 41 -8.51 -2.63 12.62
C HIS A 41 -8.63 -2.80 11.10
N THR A 42 -7.50 -2.85 10.38
CA THR A 42 -7.46 -3.08 8.93
C THR A 42 -7.63 -4.56 8.58
N LEU A 43 -7.29 -5.49 9.48
CA LEU A 43 -7.45 -6.93 9.31
C LEU A 43 -8.85 -7.45 9.67
N LEU A 44 -9.62 -6.73 10.49
CA LEU A 44 -10.96 -7.14 10.89
C LEU A 44 -11.91 -7.37 9.69
N PRO A 45 -11.95 -6.48 8.68
CA PRO A 45 -12.72 -6.72 7.46
C PRO A 45 -12.28 -8.00 6.72
N LEU A 46 -10.98 -8.33 6.70
CA LEU A 46 -10.49 -9.61 6.16
C LEU A 46 -11.07 -10.80 6.94
N LEU A 47 -11.11 -10.70 8.27
CA LEU A 47 -11.62 -11.75 9.15
C LEU A 47 -13.12 -12.02 8.92
N TYR A 48 -13.90 -10.98 8.62
CA TYR A 48 -15.32 -11.10 8.28
C TYR A 48 -15.57 -11.69 6.89
N LEU A 49 -14.62 -11.54 5.95
CA LEU A 49 -14.73 -12.12 4.62
C LEU A 49 -14.37 -13.62 4.59
N ALA A 50 -13.51 -14.07 5.51
CA ALA A 50 -13.08 -15.45 5.64
C ALA A 50 -14.24 -16.48 5.70
N PRO A 51 -15.30 -16.31 6.53
CA PRO A 51 -16.42 -17.24 6.55
C PRO A 51 -17.21 -17.27 5.23
N LEU A 52 -17.32 -16.13 4.53
CA LEU A 52 -17.95 -16.08 3.20
C LEU A 52 -17.16 -16.90 2.18
N LEU A 53 -15.83 -16.77 2.19
CA LEU A 53 -14.93 -17.52 1.32
C LEU A 53 -14.98 -19.02 1.62
N ILE A 54 -14.91 -19.40 2.90
CA ILE A 54 -15.02 -20.80 3.34
C ILE A 54 -16.38 -21.38 2.92
N ALA A 55 -17.47 -20.63 3.12
CA ALA A 55 -18.82 -21.06 2.72
C ALA A 55 -18.94 -21.21 1.19
N GLY A 56 -18.35 -20.30 0.41
CA GLY A 56 -18.30 -20.40 -1.04
C GLY A 56 -17.52 -21.64 -1.50
N VAL A 57 -16.33 -21.87 -0.94
CA VAL A 57 -15.45 -22.99 -1.34
C VAL A 57 -16.13 -24.33 -1.06
N ARG A 58 -16.80 -24.46 0.09
CA ARG A 58 -17.58 -25.66 0.45
C ARG A 58 -18.74 -25.95 -0.50
N ARG A 59 -19.26 -24.94 -1.20
CA ARG A 59 -20.35 -25.08 -2.20
C ARG A 59 -19.83 -25.33 -3.62
N GLY A 60 -18.51 -25.43 -3.83
CA GLY A 60 -17.90 -25.55 -5.17
C GLY A 60 -17.82 -24.22 -5.94
N GLU A 61 -18.39 -23.13 -5.43
CA GLU A 61 -18.43 -21.81 -6.07
C GLU A 61 -17.26 -20.91 -5.63
N GLY A 62 -16.69 -21.15 -4.45
CA GLY A 62 -15.76 -20.21 -3.81
C GLY A 62 -14.36 -20.23 -4.38
N ALA A 63 -14.02 -21.22 -5.19
CA ALA A 63 -12.75 -21.25 -5.90
C ALA A 63 -12.67 -20.12 -6.95
N SER A 64 -13.81 -19.65 -7.47
CA SER A 64 -13.89 -18.49 -8.37
C SER A 64 -13.81 -17.14 -7.64
N LEU A 65 -14.19 -17.12 -6.35
CA LEU A 65 -14.23 -15.91 -5.52
C LEU A 65 -12.99 -15.71 -4.66
N MET A 66 -12.14 -16.73 -4.53
CA MET A 66 -10.91 -16.66 -3.74
C MET A 66 -9.96 -15.59 -4.29
N ALA A 67 -9.57 -15.69 -5.57
CA ALA A 67 -8.69 -14.73 -6.23
C ALA A 67 -9.19 -13.27 -6.12
N PRO A 68 -10.41 -12.91 -6.55
CA PRO A 68 -10.87 -11.52 -6.48
C PRO A 68 -10.98 -11.01 -5.05
N SER A 69 -11.30 -11.87 -4.08
CA SER A 69 -11.34 -11.49 -2.67
C SER A 69 -9.94 -11.19 -2.13
N VAL A 70 -8.94 -12.02 -2.45
CA VAL A 70 -7.55 -11.76 -2.06
C VAL A 70 -7.04 -10.45 -2.69
N VAL A 71 -7.42 -10.14 -3.94
CA VAL A 71 -7.09 -8.84 -4.58
C VAL A 71 -7.62 -7.67 -3.76
N VAL A 72 -8.92 -7.67 -3.42
CA VAL A 72 -9.56 -6.58 -2.66
C VAL A 72 -8.90 -6.42 -1.30
N LEU A 73 -8.70 -7.52 -0.59
CA LEU A 73 -8.17 -7.51 0.77
C LEU A 73 -6.70 -7.07 0.82
N ALA A 74 -5.89 -7.47 -0.16
CA ALA A 74 -4.52 -6.99 -0.30
C ALA A 74 -4.48 -5.48 -0.57
N GLY A 75 -5.46 -4.95 -1.33
CA GLY A 75 -5.68 -3.52 -1.51
C GLY A 75 -5.90 -2.79 -0.18
N PHE A 76 -6.85 -3.24 0.64
CA PHE A 76 -7.15 -2.62 1.95
C PHE A 76 -5.96 -2.66 2.91
N LEU A 77 -5.23 -3.77 2.92
CA LEU A 77 -4.03 -3.90 3.75
C LEU A 77 -2.95 -2.91 3.29
N ALA A 78 -2.68 -2.84 1.98
CA ALA A 78 -1.69 -1.92 1.42
C ALA A 78 -2.09 -0.45 1.64
N GLY A 79 -3.36 -0.11 1.44
CA GLY A 79 -3.90 1.24 1.65
C GLY A 79 -3.82 1.68 3.11
N GLY A 80 -4.25 0.83 4.04
CA GLY A 80 -4.16 1.10 5.47
C GLY A 80 -2.72 1.31 5.95
N LEU A 81 -1.79 0.48 5.49
CA LEU A 81 -0.37 0.62 5.80
C LEU A 81 0.26 1.86 5.14
N ALA A 82 -0.15 2.20 3.92
CA ALA A 82 0.32 3.40 3.23
C ALA A 82 -0.15 4.67 3.95
N TRP A 83 -1.39 4.69 4.44
CA TRP A 83 -1.90 5.76 5.28
C TRP A 83 -1.12 5.88 6.59
N LEU A 84 -0.86 4.77 7.30
CA LEU A 84 -0.06 4.78 8.53
C LEU A 84 1.37 5.32 8.29
N ALA A 85 2.00 4.89 7.19
CA ALA A 85 3.34 5.32 6.83
C ALA A 85 3.40 6.82 6.47
N ALA A 86 2.33 7.35 5.87
CA ALA A 86 2.20 8.77 5.52
C ALA A 86 1.86 9.63 6.76
N SER A 87 0.88 9.22 7.57
CA SER A 87 0.43 9.93 8.79
C SER A 87 1.45 9.87 9.94
N GLY A 88 2.43 8.97 9.88
CA GLY A 88 3.48 8.83 10.91
C GLY A 88 4.61 9.87 10.85
N GLU A 89 4.57 10.82 9.91
CA GLU A 89 5.59 11.87 9.74
C GLU A 89 5.42 12.99 10.78
N GLU A 90 6.05 12.85 11.95
CA GLU A 90 5.89 13.80 13.06
C GLU A 90 6.57 15.18 12.89
N ALA A 91 7.34 15.41 11.83
CA ALA A 91 8.06 16.69 11.65
C ALA A 91 8.33 17.02 10.17
N PRO A 92 7.30 17.45 9.40
CA PRO A 92 7.49 17.88 8.01
C PRO A 92 8.48 19.05 7.89
N ASP A 93 8.52 19.95 8.88
CA ASP A 93 9.44 21.10 8.91
C ASP A 93 10.90 20.71 9.20
N LEU A 94 11.17 19.58 9.85
CA LEU A 94 12.54 19.08 10.01
C LEU A 94 13.02 18.32 8.76
N LEU A 95 12.08 17.77 7.98
CA LEU A 95 12.38 17.10 6.71
C LEU A 95 12.56 18.07 5.55
N SER A 96 11.96 19.27 5.61
CA SER A 96 12.22 20.33 4.62
C SER A 96 13.67 20.81 4.62
N GLY A 97 14.38 20.65 5.75
CA GLY A 97 15.83 20.89 5.87
C GLY A 97 16.72 19.71 5.45
N SER A 98 16.14 18.56 5.12
CA SER A 98 16.90 17.37 4.71
C SER A 98 17.37 17.48 3.25
N PRO A 99 18.59 17.02 2.91
CA PRO A 99 19.08 16.99 1.52
C PRO A 99 18.31 16.00 0.62
N VAL A 100 17.35 15.24 1.18
CA VAL A 100 16.54 14.27 0.45
C VAL A 100 15.20 14.88 0.09
N ARG A 101 14.83 14.78 -1.20
CA ARG A 101 13.51 15.23 -1.67
C ARG A 101 12.37 14.55 -0.88
N PRO A 102 11.42 15.30 -0.30
CA PRO A 102 10.33 14.75 0.51
C PRO A 102 9.46 13.75 -0.27
N ALA A 103 9.22 14.00 -1.56
CA ALA A 103 8.51 13.06 -2.44
C ALA A 103 9.17 11.67 -2.51
N ARG A 104 10.52 11.60 -2.49
CA ARG A 104 11.25 10.33 -2.53
C ARG A 104 11.08 9.55 -1.22
N LEU A 105 11.02 10.24 -0.08
CA LEU A 105 10.76 9.62 1.21
C LEU A 105 9.35 9.04 1.28
N VAL A 106 8.34 9.77 0.80
CA VAL A 106 6.95 9.30 0.74
C VAL A 106 6.82 8.06 -0.14
N THR A 107 7.43 8.04 -1.34
CA THR A 107 7.39 6.86 -2.21
C THR A 107 8.13 5.65 -1.64
N LEU A 108 9.26 5.85 -0.95
CA LEU A 108 10.00 4.76 -0.30
C LEU A 108 9.22 4.17 0.89
N LYS A 109 8.53 5.02 1.64
CA LYS A 109 7.61 4.60 2.71
C LYS A 109 6.39 3.86 2.16
N ALA A 110 5.81 4.36 1.07
CA ALA A 110 4.72 3.70 0.35
C ALA A 110 5.12 2.29 -0.13
N ALA A 111 6.31 2.17 -0.72
CA ALA A 111 6.85 0.89 -1.14
C ALA A 111 7.02 -0.07 0.05
N SER A 112 7.46 0.44 1.21
CA SER A 112 7.58 -0.37 2.43
C SER A 112 6.24 -0.88 2.94
N ALA A 113 5.16 -0.12 2.76
CA ALA A 113 3.79 -0.51 3.13
C ALA A 113 3.20 -1.58 2.18
N CYS A 114 3.63 -1.62 0.92
CA CYS A 114 3.17 -2.61 -0.05
C CYS A 114 3.78 -4.01 0.16
N LEU A 115 4.99 -4.08 0.72
CA LEU A 115 5.71 -5.35 0.95
C LEU A 115 4.95 -6.38 1.80
N PRO A 116 4.40 -6.04 2.99
CA PRO A 116 3.65 -7.01 3.79
C PRO A 116 2.37 -7.48 3.09
N ALA A 117 1.68 -6.61 2.36
CA ALA A 117 0.51 -7.01 1.56
C ALA A 117 0.89 -8.03 0.49
N MET A 118 2.01 -7.81 -0.22
CA MET A 118 2.54 -8.75 -1.20
C MET A 118 2.98 -10.07 -0.56
N ALA A 119 3.62 -10.02 0.62
CA ALA A 119 4.06 -11.21 1.34
C ALA A 119 2.88 -12.11 1.77
N VAL A 120 1.78 -11.51 2.23
CA VAL A 120 0.54 -12.23 2.58
C VAL A 120 -0.13 -12.82 1.34
N ALA A 121 -0.07 -12.13 0.20
CA ALA A 121 -0.71 -12.56 -1.04
C ALA A 121 0.08 -13.65 -1.81
N LEU A 122 1.39 -13.73 -1.62
CA LEU A 122 2.29 -14.68 -2.29
C LEU A 122 1.81 -16.15 -2.24
N PRO A 123 1.44 -16.75 -1.08
CA PRO A 123 0.97 -18.13 -1.03
C PRO A 123 -0.30 -18.37 -1.87
N PHE A 124 -1.16 -17.35 -2.02
CA PHE A 124 -2.37 -17.47 -2.84
C PHE A 124 -2.05 -17.46 -4.34
N ILE A 125 -1.00 -16.74 -4.77
CA ILE A 125 -0.55 -16.77 -6.17
C ILE A 125 -0.04 -18.17 -6.52
N VAL A 126 0.73 -18.77 -5.62
CA VAL A 126 1.24 -20.14 -5.79
C VAL A 126 0.07 -21.13 -5.82
N LEU A 127 -0.89 -21.01 -4.90
CA LEU A 127 -2.07 -21.88 -4.90
C LEU A 127 -2.84 -21.78 -6.21
N GLU A 128 -3.04 -20.57 -6.74
CA GLU A 128 -3.74 -20.37 -8.02
C GLU A 128 -2.95 -20.91 -9.21
N ALA A 129 -1.61 -20.86 -9.17
CA ALA A 129 -0.76 -21.44 -10.20
C ALA A 129 -0.78 -22.98 -10.23
N LEU A 130 -1.04 -23.61 -9.09
CA LEU A 130 -1.14 -25.06 -8.97
C LEU A 130 -2.53 -25.61 -9.35
N ARG A 131 -3.52 -24.74 -9.59
CA ARG A 131 -4.88 -25.15 -9.95
C ARG A 131 -5.01 -25.37 -11.45
N GLU A 132 -5.68 -26.46 -11.82
CA GLU A 132 -6.07 -26.73 -13.21
C GLU A 132 -7.01 -25.61 -13.71
N GLY A 133 -6.62 -24.95 -14.81
CA GLY A 133 -7.36 -23.80 -15.35
C GLY A 133 -7.17 -22.48 -14.56
N GLY A 134 -6.24 -22.44 -13.61
CA GLY A 134 -5.90 -21.21 -12.89
C GLY A 134 -5.26 -20.15 -13.81
N ALA A 135 -5.49 -18.88 -13.48
CA ALA A 135 -4.91 -17.74 -14.21
C ALA A 135 -3.96 -16.92 -13.31
N PRO A 136 -2.83 -17.48 -12.87
CA PRO A 136 -1.95 -16.85 -11.87
C PRO A 136 -1.37 -15.52 -12.33
N ILE A 137 -1.12 -15.35 -13.63
CA ILE A 137 -0.61 -14.10 -14.22
C ILE A 137 -1.65 -12.98 -14.10
N VAL A 138 -2.90 -13.28 -14.44
CA VAL A 138 -4.02 -12.33 -14.33
C VAL A 138 -4.24 -11.95 -12.88
N PHE A 139 -4.28 -12.96 -12.00
CA PHE A 139 -4.41 -12.73 -10.56
C PHE A 139 -3.27 -11.85 -10.01
N ALA A 140 -2.02 -12.14 -10.35
CA ALA A 140 -0.86 -11.34 -9.93
C ALA A 140 -0.91 -9.91 -10.47
N ALA A 141 -1.37 -9.70 -11.71
CA ALA A 141 -1.52 -8.37 -12.30
C ALA A 141 -2.60 -7.54 -11.58
N CYS A 142 -3.79 -8.13 -11.34
CA CYS A 142 -4.86 -7.48 -10.61
C CYS A 142 -4.46 -7.18 -9.15
N LEU A 143 -3.75 -8.11 -8.51
CA LEU A 143 -3.22 -7.93 -7.17
C LEU A 143 -2.24 -6.75 -7.09
N ALA A 144 -1.26 -6.70 -8.00
CA ALA A 144 -0.31 -5.60 -8.07
C ALA A 144 -1.01 -4.25 -8.35
N GLY A 145 -2.00 -4.26 -9.24
CA GLY A 145 -2.85 -3.10 -9.54
C GLY A 145 -3.61 -2.60 -8.32
N SER A 146 -4.27 -3.50 -7.57
CA SER A 146 -5.02 -3.14 -6.37
C SER A 146 -4.10 -2.61 -5.26
N ILE A 147 -2.97 -3.27 -4.99
CA ILE A 147 -2.00 -2.84 -3.97
C ILE A 147 -1.47 -1.44 -4.32
N GLY A 148 -1.05 -1.23 -5.57
CA GLY A 148 -0.51 0.05 -6.03
C GLY A 148 -1.56 1.18 -6.02
N ALA A 149 -2.77 0.91 -6.50
CA ALA A 149 -3.86 1.88 -6.53
C ALA A 149 -4.29 2.30 -5.12
N SER A 150 -4.55 1.33 -4.22
CA SER A 150 -4.94 1.60 -2.83
C SER A 150 -3.87 2.37 -2.07
N ALA A 151 -2.59 1.98 -2.21
CA ALA A 151 -1.49 2.72 -1.60
C ALA A 151 -1.43 4.17 -2.11
N TYR A 152 -1.57 4.38 -3.43
CA TYR A 152 -1.54 5.72 -4.02
C TYR A 152 -2.71 6.59 -3.54
N VAL A 153 -3.93 6.07 -3.51
CA VAL A 153 -5.14 6.77 -3.07
C VAL A 153 -4.97 7.24 -1.62
N GLN A 154 -4.47 6.37 -0.75
CA GLN A 154 -4.30 6.68 0.67
C GLN A 154 -3.18 7.69 0.92
N ILE A 155 -2.11 7.66 0.13
CA ILE A 155 -1.06 8.69 0.18
C ILE A 155 -1.57 10.02 -0.39
N ALA A 156 -2.39 9.98 -1.44
CA ALA A 156 -2.99 11.18 -2.04
C ALA A 156 -3.86 11.95 -1.05
N GLY A 157 -4.53 11.23 -0.16
CA GLY A 157 -5.42 11.78 0.85
C GLY A 157 -4.83 11.90 2.25
N ALA A 158 -3.55 11.58 2.44
CA ALA A 158 -2.90 11.70 3.74
C ALA A 158 -2.59 13.17 4.04
N GLU A 159 -3.21 13.73 5.08
CA GLU A 159 -2.84 15.03 5.61
C GLU A 159 -1.61 14.88 6.53
N PRO A 160 -0.58 15.75 6.42
CA PRO A 160 0.56 15.74 7.32
C PRO A 160 0.13 16.18 8.74
N GLY A 161 -0.28 15.22 9.57
CA GLY A 161 -0.70 15.44 10.95
C GLY A 161 0.28 14.84 11.94
N ALA A 162 0.62 15.59 13.00
CA ALA A 162 1.46 15.08 14.09
C ALA A 162 0.83 13.80 14.68
N ARG A 163 1.60 12.73 14.93
CA ARG A 163 1.11 11.47 15.54
C ARG A 163 0.30 11.68 16.84
N ARG A 164 0.40 12.85 17.47
CA ARG A 164 -0.42 13.27 18.60
C ARG A 164 -1.94 13.16 18.34
N ASP A 165 -2.38 13.24 17.09
CA ASP A 165 -3.80 13.10 16.71
C ASP A 165 -4.23 11.68 16.32
N LEU A 166 -3.28 10.74 16.14
CA LEU A 166 -3.60 9.32 15.93
C LEU A 166 -4.30 8.70 17.16
N GLY A 167 -4.03 9.23 18.36
CA GLY A 167 -4.72 8.83 19.58
C GLY A 167 -6.17 9.32 19.69
N ARG A 168 -6.61 10.27 18.85
CA ARG A 168 -7.96 10.87 18.85
C ARG A 168 -8.83 10.43 17.67
N GLY A 169 -8.48 9.31 17.02
CA GLY A 169 -9.31 8.71 15.98
C GLY A 169 -9.31 9.48 14.65
N SER A 170 -8.22 10.18 14.32
CA SER A 170 -8.05 10.77 13.00
C SER A 170 -8.02 9.63 11.97
N GLN A 171 -9.12 9.45 11.23
CA GLN A 171 -9.26 8.46 10.17
C GLN A 171 -9.00 9.13 8.82
N PRO A 172 -8.55 8.38 7.79
CA PRO A 172 -8.53 8.89 6.43
C PRO A 172 -9.88 9.51 6.08
N GLY A 173 -9.84 10.64 5.36
CA GLY A 173 -11.06 11.36 4.98
C GLY A 173 -12.06 10.40 4.34
N ARG A 174 -13.32 10.42 4.80
CA ARG A 174 -14.35 9.43 4.42
C ARG A 174 -14.45 9.22 2.90
N TRP A 175 -14.23 10.26 2.12
CA TRP A 175 -14.23 10.22 0.65
C TRP A 175 -13.03 9.48 0.06
N ILE A 176 -11.83 9.67 0.60
CA ILE A 176 -10.62 8.98 0.16
C ILE A 176 -10.76 7.48 0.44
N SER A 177 -11.24 7.14 1.64
CA SER A 177 -11.55 5.76 1.99
C SER A 177 -12.59 5.17 1.03
N LEU A 178 -13.68 5.87 0.72
CA LEU A 178 -14.68 5.36 -0.23
C LEU A 178 -14.09 5.10 -1.62
N ILE A 179 -13.25 6.02 -2.13
CA ILE A 179 -12.56 5.86 -3.42
C ILE A 179 -11.63 4.64 -3.40
N GLU A 180 -10.91 4.42 -2.30
CA GLU A 180 -10.07 3.24 -2.12
C GLU A 180 -10.91 1.96 -2.13
N HIS A 181 -12.00 1.92 -1.35
CA HIS A 181 -12.86 0.75 -1.25
C HIS A 181 -13.47 0.37 -2.60
N LEU A 182 -13.95 1.38 -3.35
CA LEU A 182 -14.49 1.19 -4.71
C LEU A 182 -13.39 0.77 -5.70
N GLY A 183 -12.19 1.35 -5.61
CA GLY A 183 -11.07 0.99 -6.47
C GLY A 183 -10.61 -0.45 -6.27
N ALA A 184 -10.45 -0.87 -5.01
CA ALA A 184 -10.09 -2.24 -4.67
C ALA A 184 -11.18 -3.22 -5.10
N ALA A 185 -12.46 -2.89 -4.87
CA ALA A 185 -13.59 -3.68 -5.37
C ALA A 185 -13.60 -3.77 -6.90
N GLY A 186 -13.25 -2.69 -7.60
CA GLY A 186 -13.08 -2.66 -9.06
C GLY A 186 -11.98 -3.62 -9.54
N TRP A 187 -10.82 -3.62 -8.89
CA TRP A 187 -9.74 -4.58 -9.18
C TRP A 187 -10.13 -6.03 -8.88
N GLY A 188 -10.90 -6.27 -7.81
CA GLY A 188 -11.52 -7.56 -7.53
C GLY A 188 -12.46 -8.01 -8.65
N LEU A 189 -13.37 -7.12 -9.09
CA LEU A 189 -14.29 -7.39 -10.18
C LEU A 189 -13.55 -7.64 -11.51
N ALA A 190 -12.48 -6.89 -11.77
CA ALA A 190 -11.60 -7.09 -12.93
C ALA A 190 -10.98 -8.49 -12.92
N CYS A 191 -10.47 -8.91 -11.75
CA CYS A 191 -9.87 -10.23 -11.58
C CYS A 191 -10.89 -11.35 -11.81
N TRP A 192 -12.05 -11.26 -11.17
CA TRP A 192 -13.13 -12.24 -11.36
C TRP A 192 -13.59 -12.31 -12.82
N GLY A 193 -13.84 -11.16 -13.43
CA GLY A 193 -14.29 -11.08 -14.81
C GLY A 193 -13.27 -11.62 -15.81
N ALA A 194 -11.98 -11.43 -15.54
CA ALA A 194 -10.91 -11.95 -16.39
C ALA A 194 -10.70 -13.47 -16.26
N ILE A 195 -10.98 -14.04 -15.07
CA ILE A 195 -10.92 -15.50 -14.84
C ILE A 195 -12.14 -16.20 -15.43
N ALA A 196 -13.32 -15.59 -15.36
CA ALA A 196 -14.59 -16.11 -15.88
C ALA A 196 -14.97 -15.53 -17.26
N PRO A 197 -13.98 -15.29 -18.15
CA PRO A 197 -13.98 -14.35 -19.29
C PRO A 197 -15.30 -13.62 -19.58
N SER A 198 -15.61 -12.60 -18.78
CA SER A 198 -16.84 -11.81 -18.88
C SER A 198 -16.56 -10.33 -19.13
N ALA A 199 -17.54 -9.63 -19.71
CA ALA A 199 -17.45 -8.19 -19.99
C ALA A 199 -17.26 -7.33 -18.71
N TRP A 200 -17.60 -7.87 -17.55
CA TRP A 200 -17.39 -7.24 -16.25
C TRP A 200 -15.92 -6.99 -15.93
N ALA A 201 -14.98 -7.70 -16.60
CA ALA A 201 -13.55 -7.44 -16.49
C ALA A 201 -13.22 -5.97 -16.83
N PHE A 202 -13.80 -5.44 -17.91
CA PHE A 202 -13.54 -4.07 -18.36
C PHE A 202 -14.17 -3.03 -17.43
N ALA A 203 -15.38 -3.31 -16.92
CA ALA A 203 -16.03 -2.44 -15.95
C ALA A 203 -15.22 -2.37 -14.64
N GLY A 204 -14.77 -3.53 -14.13
CA GLY A 204 -13.91 -3.59 -12.95
C GLY A 204 -12.59 -2.86 -13.17
N LEU A 205 -11.94 -3.06 -14.32
CA LEU A 205 -10.67 -2.42 -14.66
C LEU A 205 -10.82 -0.89 -14.79
N GLY A 206 -11.92 -0.43 -15.38
CA GLY A 206 -12.26 0.99 -15.43
C GLY A 206 -12.43 1.62 -14.05
N ILE A 207 -13.14 0.95 -13.14
CA ILE A 207 -13.31 1.41 -11.75
C ILE A 207 -11.96 1.39 -11.00
N GLY A 208 -11.20 0.30 -11.12
CA GLY A 208 -9.91 0.12 -10.43
C GLY A 208 -8.86 1.14 -10.87
N LEU A 209 -8.80 1.48 -12.15
CA LEU A 209 -7.93 2.54 -12.69
C LEU A 209 -8.49 3.94 -12.44
N GLY A 210 -9.81 4.09 -12.34
CA GLY A 210 -10.47 5.36 -12.05
C GLY A 210 -10.19 5.87 -10.64
N ALA A 211 -10.02 4.98 -9.66
CA ALA A 211 -9.76 5.34 -8.27
C ALA A 211 -8.51 6.23 -8.06
N PRO A 212 -7.30 5.88 -8.56
CA PRO A 212 -6.14 6.76 -8.44
C PRO A 212 -6.30 8.08 -9.20
N VAL A 213 -7.03 8.10 -10.32
CA VAL A 213 -7.35 9.35 -11.06
C VAL A 213 -8.26 10.24 -10.23
N ALA A 214 -9.33 9.69 -9.66
CA ALA A 214 -10.25 10.42 -8.78
C ALA A 214 -9.52 10.99 -7.56
N ALA A 215 -8.65 10.19 -6.93
CA ALA A 215 -7.83 10.65 -5.82
C ALA A 215 -6.86 11.75 -6.22
N PHE A 216 -6.27 11.70 -7.43
CA PHE A 216 -5.42 12.78 -7.94
C PHE A 216 -6.21 14.09 -8.14
N LEU A 217 -7.43 14.01 -8.67
CA LEU A 217 -8.29 15.18 -8.87
C LEU A 217 -8.80 15.78 -7.56
N ALA A 218 -9.02 14.95 -6.54
CA ALA A 218 -9.46 15.37 -5.22
C ALA A 218 -8.35 15.96 -4.34
N ARG A 219 -7.07 15.92 -4.78
CA ARG A 219 -5.96 16.51 -4.02
C ARG A 219 -6.17 18.02 -3.89
N PRO A 220 -6.15 18.58 -2.67
CA PRO A 220 -6.12 20.02 -2.49
C PRO A 220 -4.83 20.56 -3.15
N ARG A 221 -4.99 21.40 -4.16
CA ARG A 221 -3.86 22.13 -4.74
C ARG A 221 -3.41 23.13 -3.69
N ALA A 222 -2.18 22.98 -3.20
CA ALA A 222 -1.57 23.97 -2.33
C ALA A 222 -1.64 25.34 -3.03
N ALA A 223 -2.38 26.27 -2.43
CA ALA A 223 -2.45 27.67 -2.82
C ALA A 223 -1.35 28.44 -2.08
#